data_AF-A0A5C9A8M9-F1
#
_entry.id   AF-A0A5C9A8M9-F1
#
_cell.length_a   1.000
_cell.length_b   1.000
_cell.length_c   1.000
_cell.angle_alpha   90.00
_cell.angle_beta   90.00
_cell.angle_gamma   90.00
#
_symmetry.space_group_name_H-M   'P 1'
#
loop_
_entity.id
_entity.type
_entity.pdbx_description
1 polymer ?
#
loop_
_entity_poly.entity_id
_entity_poly.type
_entity_poly.pdbx_seq_one_letter_code
_entity_poly.pdbx_strand_id
1 'polypeptide(L)'
;LLPENGPNAAINEHLLTLTGLLHDDLLLIVRGNKLSKAQENAAWFTALANRSVQVTCQTPEQAQLPRWVAARAKQLNLELDDAANQVLCYCYEGNLLALAQALERLSLLWPDGKLTLPRVEQAVNDAAHFTPFHWVDALLMGKSKRALHILQQLRLEGSEPVILLRTLQRELLLLVNLKRQSAHTPLRALFDKHRVWQNRRGMMGEALNRLSQPQLRQAVQLLTRTELTLKQDYG
;
A
#
# COMPACT_ATOMS: atom_id res chain seq x y z
N LEU A 1 -20.18 -8.99 7.08
CA LEU A 1 -18.78 -8.61 6.83
C LEU A 1 -17.98 -9.88 6.63
N LEU A 2 -17.15 -9.94 5.59
CA LEU A 2 -16.25 -11.08 5.38
C LEU A 2 -15.00 -10.96 6.27
N PRO A 3 -14.37 -12.09 6.65
CA PRO A 3 -13.10 -12.07 7.34
C PRO A 3 -12.00 -11.44 6.47
N GLU A 4 -10.94 -10.92 7.09
CA GLU A 4 -9.84 -10.25 6.36
C GLU A 4 -9.16 -11.16 5.33
N ASN A 5 -9.07 -12.46 5.61
CA ASN A 5 -8.51 -13.48 4.72
C ASN A 5 -9.52 -14.03 3.70
N GLY A 6 -10.72 -13.44 3.64
CA GLY A 6 -11.83 -13.89 2.81
C GLY A 6 -12.56 -15.11 3.38
N PRO A 7 -13.62 -15.58 2.69
CA PRO A 7 -14.45 -16.70 3.17
C PRO A 7 -13.68 -18.03 3.10
N ASN A 8 -13.86 -18.86 4.13
CA ASN A 8 -13.39 -20.25 4.17
C ASN A 8 -14.45 -21.20 3.60
N ALA A 9 -14.17 -22.50 3.56
CA ALA A 9 -15.09 -23.50 3.00
C ALA A 9 -16.48 -23.48 3.65
N ALA A 10 -16.57 -23.44 4.98
CA ALA A 10 -17.84 -23.36 5.70
C ALA A 10 -18.61 -22.07 5.39
N ILE A 11 -17.92 -20.92 5.35
CA ILE A 11 -18.54 -19.64 4.99
C ILE A 11 -19.06 -19.67 3.55
N ASN A 12 -18.33 -20.31 2.62
CA ASN A 12 -18.80 -20.45 1.23
C ASN A 12 -20.13 -21.23 1.14
N GLU A 13 -20.32 -22.26 1.96
CA GLU A 13 -21.58 -23.01 2.02
C GLU A 13 -22.71 -22.15 2.60
N HIS A 14 -22.47 -21.43 3.70
CA HIS A 14 -23.47 -20.53 4.26
C HIS A 14 -23.86 -19.40 3.30
N LEU A 15 -22.87 -18.81 2.62
CA LEU A 15 -23.12 -17.79 1.60
C LEU A 15 -23.94 -18.35 0.44
N LEU A 16 -23.66 -19.58 0.02
CA LEU A 16 -24.44 -20.24 -1.04
C LEU A 16 -25.90 -20.40 -0.63
N THR A 17 -26.19 -20.83 0.59
CA THR A 17 -27.57 -20.91 1.11
C THR A 17 -28.27 -19.55 1.07
N LEU A 18 -27.58 -18.48 1.45
CA LEU A 18 -28.13 -17.12 1.41
C LEU A 18 -28.44 -16.65 -0.01
N THR A 19 -27.67 -17.07 -1.02
CA THR A 19 -27.95 -16.70 -2.42
C THR A 19 -29.29 -17.22 -2.91
N GLY A 20 -29.76 -18.36 -2.40
CA GLY A 20 -31.06 -18.95 -2.74
C GLY A 20 -32.26 -18.25 -2.12
N LEU A 21 -32.04 -17.37 -1.14
CA LEU A 21 -33.09 -16.65 -0.40
C LEU A 21 -33.35 -15.23 -0.92
N LEU A 22 -32.63 -14.81 -1.98
CA LEU A 22 -32.72 -13.46 -2.51
C LEU A 22 -33.98 -13.26 -3.36
N HIS A 23 -34.72 -12.20 -3.04
CA HIS A 23 -35.88 -11.71 -3.78
C HIS A 23 -35.84 -10.17 -3.82
N ASP A 24 -36.73 -9.54 -4.60
CA ASP A 24 -36.66 -8.11 -4.91
C ASP A 24 -36.75 -7.19 -3.69
N ASP A 25 -37.47 -7.63 -2.64
CA ASP A 25 -37.56 -6.89 -1.36
C ASP A 25 -36.36 -7.09 -0.41
N LEU A 26 -35.38 -7.92 -0.76
CA LEU A 26 -34.20 -8.21 0.07
C LEU A 26 -32.92 -7.85 -0.66
N LEU A 27 -32.29 -6.75 -0.21
CA LEU A 27 -31.03 -6.28 -0.77
C LEU A 27 -29.82 -6.82 0.03
N LEU A 28 -28.99 -7.62 -0.62
CA LEU A 28 -27.76 -8.18 -0.04
C LEU A 28 -26.56 -7.25 -0.27
N ILE A 29 -25.86 -6.90 0.80
CA ILE A 29 -24.58 -6.19 0.75
C ILE A 29 -23.49 -7.04 1.39
N VAL A 30 -22.46 -7.38 0.61
CA VAL A 30 -21.27 -8.08 1.08
C VAL A 30 -20.08 -7.13 1.05
N ARG A 31 -19.43 -6.95 2.20
CA ARG A 31 -18.22 -6.12 2.35
C ARG A 31 -17.07 -6.96 2.88
N GLY A 32 -15.92 -6.84 2.24
CA GLY A 32 -14.67 -7.51 2.59
C GLY A 32 -13.49 -7.03 1.75
N ASN A 33 -12.32 -7.62 1.98
CA ASN A 33 -11.13 -7.40 1.16
C ASN A 33 -11.28 -8.04 -0.22
N LYS A 34 -10.34 -7.72 -1.13
CA LYS A 34 -10.29 -8.35 -2.45
C LYS A 34 -10.21 -9.87 -2.31
N LEU A 35 -11.11 -10.57 -2.99
CA LEU A 35 -11.12 -12.02 -3.05
C LEU A 35 -9.99 -12.54 -3.95
N SER A 36 -9.46 -13.70 -3.62
CA SER A 36 -8.56 -14.42 -4.53
C SER A 36 -9.36 -15.00 -5.72
N LYS A 37 -8.70 -15.28 -6.84
CA LYS A 37 -9.35 -15.92 -8.00
C LYS A 37 -10.07 -17.22 -7.64
N ALA A 38 -9.53 -17.99 -6.70
CA ALA A 38 -10.16 -19.22 -6.22
C ALA A 38 -11.46 -18.93 -5.43
N GLN A 39 -11.47 -17.88 -4.62
CA GLN A 39 -12.67 -17.44 -3.88
C GLN A 39 -13.72 -16.78 -4.82
N GLU A 40 -13.29 -16.05 -5.85
CA GLU A 40 -14.19 -15.50 -6.88
C GLU A 40 -14.87 -16.62 -7.70
N ASN A 41 -14.18 -17.74 -7.90
CA ASN A 41 -14.74 -18.91 -8.58
C ASN A 41 -15.65 -19.79 -7.68
N ALA A 42 -15.89 -19.39 -6.43
CA ALA A 42 -16.76 -20.15 -5.54
C ALA A 42 -18.23 -20.11 -6.02
N ALA A 43 -18.99 -21.15 -5.70
CA ALA A 43 -20.37 -21.32 -6.15
C ALA A 43 -21.29 -20.14 -5.74
N TRP A 44 -21.12 -19.62 -4.52
CA TRP A 44 -21.94 -18.50 -4.04
C TRP A 44 -21.66 -17.20 -4.82
N PHE A 45 -20.41 -16.95 -5.19
CA PHE A 45 -20.03 -15.72 -5.91
C PHE A 45 -20.52 -15.78 -7.36
N THR A 46 -20.35 -16.93 -8.00
CA THR A 46 -20.84 -17.18 -9.36
C THR A 46 -22.36 -17.17 -9.45
N ALA A 47 -23.08 -17.67 -8.41
CA ALA A 47 -24.53 -17.59 -8.33
C ALA A 47 -25.06 -16.14 -8.31
N LEU A 48 -24.28 -15.20 -7.75
CA LEU A 48 -24.62 -13.78 -7.69
C LEU A 48 -24.21 -13.00 -8.94
N ALA A 49 -23.34 -13.54 -9.80
CA ALA A 49 -22.67 -12.77 -10.86
C ALA A 49 -23.65 -12.03 -11.81
N ASN A 50 -24.80 -12.63 -12.12
CA ASN A 50 -25.79 -12.00 -13.02
C ASN A 50 -26.73 -11.00 -12.33
N ARG A 51 -26.86 -11.05 -11.00
CA ARG A 51 -27.81 -10.23 -10.22
C ARG A 51 -27.12 -9.20 -9.34
N SER A 52 -25.79 -9.23 -9.25
CA SER A 52 -25.02 -8.38 -8.36
C SER A 52 -24.19 -7.36 -9.11
N VAL A 53 -23.81 -6.30 -8.41
CA VAL A 53 -22.85 -5.30 -8.88
C VAL A 53 -21.65 -5.37 -7.96
N GLN A 54 -20.46 -5.60 -8.53
CA GLN A 54 -19.21 -5.58 -7.79
C GLN A 54 -18.57 -4.19 -7.87
N VAL A 55 -18.34 -3.57 -6.71
CA VAL A 55 -17.64 -2.29 -6.60
C VAL A 55 -16.25 -2.53 -6.02
N THR A 56 -15.21 -2.14 -6.76
CA THR A 56 -13.82 -2.30 -6.30
C THR A 56 -13.40 -1.11 -5.43
N CYS A 57 -13.28 -1.35 -4.13
CA CYS A 57 -12.88 -0.34 -3.14
C CYS A 57 -11.39 -0.46 -2.76
N GLN A 58 -10.50 -0.55 -3.75
CA GLN A 58 -9.05 -0.56 -3.52
C GLN A 58 -8.51 0.86 -3.39
N THR A 59 -7.64 1.09 -2.40
CA THR A 59 -6.95 2.37 -2.26
C THR A 59 -6.12 2.66 -3.51
N PRO A 60 -6.24 3.84 -4.13
CA PRO A 60 -5.45 4.23 -5.28
C PRO A 60 -3.95 4.13 -4.99
N GLU A 61 -3.19 3.59 -5.94
CA GLU A 61 -1.74 3.62 -5.88
C GLU A 61 -1.20 5.06 -6.02
N GLN A 62 0.05 5.27 -5.65
CA GLN A 62 0.70 6.60 -5.65
C GLN A 62 0.54 7.36 -6.98
N ALA A 63 0.58 6.66 -8.12
CA ALA A 63 0.42 7.27 -9.44
C ALA A 63 -1.02 7.73 -9.74
N GLN A 64 -2.01 7.09 -9.12
CA GLN A 64 -3.43 7.35 -9.36
C GLN A 64 -4.04 8.29 -8.30
N LEU A 65 -3.41 8.38 -7.12
CA LEU A 65 -3.88 9.19 -6.01
C LEU A 65 -4.12 10.67 -6.37
N PRO A 66 -3.25 11.39 -7.09
CA PRO A 66 -3.50 12.80 -7.45
C PRO A 66 -4.74 12.99 -8.31
N ARG A 67 -5.03 12.02 -9.19
CA ARG A 67 -6.23 12.03 -10.03
C ARG A 67 -7.49 11.81 -9.19
N TRP A 68 -7.43 10.92 -8.20
CA TRP A 68 -8.54 10.69 -7.28
C TRP A 68 -8.84 11.95 -6.45
N VAL A 69 -7.80 12.61 -5.91
CA VAL A 69 -7.93 13.86 -5.16
C VAL A 69 -8.57 14.95 -6.02
N ALA A 70 -8.07 15.16 -7.24
CA ALA A 70 -8.61 16.17 -8.15
C ALA A 70 -10.07 15.90 -8.51
N ALA A 71 -10.44 14.63 -8.73
CA ALA A 71 -11.83 14.25 -8.99
C ALA A 71 -12.73 14.50 -7.77
N ARG A 72 -12.27 14.16 -6.56
CA ARG A 72 -13.01 14.39 -5.32
C ARG A 72 -13.15 15.87 -4.99
N ALA A 73 -12.10 16.67 -5.19
CA ALA A 73 -12.12 18.12 -5.02
C ALA A 73 -13.15 18.77 -5.97
N LYS A 74 -13.20 18.35 -7.23
CA LYS A 74 -14.22 18.82 -8.19
C LYS A 74 -15.64 18.48 -7.76
N GLN A 75 -15.89 17.32 -7.16
CA GLN A 75 -17.21 16.96 -6.61
C GLN A 75 -17.63 17.87 -5.45
N LEU A 76 -16.66 18.47 -4.74
CA LEU A 76 -16.88 19.45 -3.68
C LEU A 76 -16.89 20.91 -4.19
N ASN A 77 -16.90 21.12 -5.51
CA ASN A 77 -16.79 22.43 -6.16
C ASN A 77 -15.52 23.21 -5.76
N LEU A 78 -14.41 22.49 -5.55
CA LEU A 78 -13.11 23.08 -5.21
C LEU A 78 -12.20 23.17 -6.43
N GLU A 79 -11.55 24.33 -6.59
CA GLU A 79 -10.47 24.57 -7.54
C GLU A 79 -9.14 24.29 -6.83
N LEU A 80 -8.57 23.10 -7.07
CA LEU A 80 -7.33 22.65 -6.44
C LEU A 80 -6.14 22.79 -7.39
N ASP A 81 -5.15 23.60 -6.99
CA ASP A 81 -3.90 23.74 -7.73
C ASP A 81 -3.13 22.42 -7.79
N ASP A 82 -2.42 22.16 -8.89
CA ASP A 82 -1.62 20.93 -9.05
C ASP A 82 -0.55 20.79 -7.96
N ALA A 83 0.09 21.89 -7.56
CA ALA A 83 1.07 21.88 -6.47
C ALA A 83 0.42 21.57 -5.11
N ALA A 84 -0.75 22.14 -4.84
CA ALA A 84 -1.52 21.86 -3.62
C ALA A 84 -1.99 20.40 -3.57
N ASN A 85 -2.39 19.85 -4.72
CA ASN A 85 -2.76 18.44 -4.86
C ASN A 85 -1.58 17.52 -4.49
N GLN A 86 -0.37 17.84 -4.95
CA GLN A 86 0.82 17.06 -4.59
C GLN A 86 1.10 17.08 -3.08
N VAL A 87 0.94 18.23 -2.42
CA VAL A 87 1.09 18.34 -0.96
C VAL A 87 0.06 17.47 -0.23
N LEU A 88 -1.21 17.51 -0.64
CA LEU A 88 -2.26 16.65 -0.07
C LEU A 88 -1.98 15.16 -0.27
N CYS A 89 -1.54 14.78 -1.48
CA CYS A 89 -1.17 13.40 -1.78
C CYS A 89 -0.02 12.91 -0.90
N TYR A 90 0.95 13.79 -0.60
CA TYR A 90 2.08 13.46 0.25
C TYR A 90 1.66 13.30 1.72
N CYS A 91 0.94 14.29 2.26
CA CYS A 91 0.59 14.33 3.69
C CYS A 91 -0.49 13.32 4.10
N TYR A 92 -1.27 12.78 3.15
CA TYR A 92 -2.33 11.80 3.44
C TYR A 92 -2.18 10.54 2.59
N GLU A 93 -0.96 10.23 2.12
CA GLU A 93 -0.71 9.04 1.32
C GLU A 93 -1.23 7.79 2.05
N GLY A 94 -1.99 6.94 1.37
CA GLY A 94 -2.56 5.72 1.97
C GLY A 94 -3.74 5.94 2.92
N ASN A 95 -4.11 7.19 3.25
CA ASN A 95 -5.21 7.52 4.16
C ASN A 95 -6.31 8.35 3.45
N LEU A 96 -7.11 7.68 2.62
CA LEU A 96 -8.18 8.35 1.86
C LEU A 96 -9.25 9.01 2.74
N LEU A 97 -9.49 8.48 3.95
CA LEU A 97 -10.46 9.06 4.87
C LEU A 97 -9.97 10.43 5.36
N ALA A 98 -8.73 10.51 5.85
CA ALA A 98 -8.14 11.77 6.28
C ALA A 98 -8.05 12.77 5.13
N LEU A 99 -7.75 12.30 3.92
CA LEU A 99 -7.71 13.13 2.72
C LEU A 99 -9.09 13.70 2.35
N ALA A 100 -10.16 12.88 2.41
CA ALA A 100 -11.52 13.35 2.17
C ALA A 100 -11.95 14.37 3.23
N GLN A 101 -11.69 14.08 4.51
CA GLN A 101 -11.95 15.00 5.61
C GLN A 101 -11.14 16.30 5.50
N ALA A 102 -9.90 16.23 5.00
CA ALA A 102 -9.09 17.39 4.72
C ALA A 102 -9.76 18.25 3.65
N LEU A 103 -10.17 17.69 2.50
CA LEU A 103 -10.88 18.45 1.46
C LEU A 103 -12.16 19.12 1.98
N GLU A 104 -12.97 18.40 2.76
CA GLU A 104 -14.19 18.94 3.39
C GLU A 104 -13.86 20.09 4.34
N ARG A 105 -12.83 19.94 5.19
CA ARG A 105 -12.36 21.01 6.08
C ARG A 105 -11.80 22.22 5.32
N LEU A 106 -11.03 22.00 4.26
CA LEU A 106 -10.50 23.08 3.42
C LEU A 106 -11.64 23.85 2.75
N SER A 107 -12.73 23.19 2.35
CA SER A 107 -13.92 23.85 1.79
C SER A 107 -14.61 24.79 2.78
N LEU A 108 -14.56 24.45 4.08
CA LEU A 108 -15.10 25.30 5.15
C LEU A 108 -14.18 26.48 5.47
N LEU A 109 -12.85 26.27 5.39
CA LEU A 109 -11.86 27.33 5.63
C LEU A 109 -11.85 28.39 4.53
N TRP A 110 -12.05 27.96 3.28
CA TRP A 110 -12.08 28.86 2.12
C TRP A 110 -13.35 28.65 1.29
N PRO A 111 -14.43 29.38 1.63
CA PRO A 111 -15.71 29.30 0.93
C PRO A 111 -15.65 29.74 -0.54
N ASP A 112 -14.57 30.43 -0.96
CA ASP A 112 -14.34 30.80 -2.36
C ASP A 112 -13.94 29.59 -3.22
N GLY A 113 -13.70 28.42 -2.61
CA GLY A 113 -13.39 27.16 -3.27
C GLY A 113 -11.97 27.06 -3.83
N LYS A 114 -11.15 28.11 -3.69
CA LYS A 114 -9.81 28.18 -4.29
C LYS A 114 -8.74 27.65 -3.35
N LEU A 115 -8.20 26.48 -3.66
CA LEU A 115 -7.18 25.80 -2.88
C LEU A 115 -5.82 25.94 -3.55
N THR A 116 -5.20 27.10 -3.30
CA THR A 116 -3.84 27.39 -3.74
C THR A 116 -2.80 26.72 -2.85
N LEU A 117 -1.58 26.53 -3.36
CA LEU A 117 -0.49 25.91 -2.60
C LEU A 117 -0.28 26.53 -1.20
N PRO A 118 -0.15 27.87 -1.05
CA PRO A 118 0.09 28.46 0.27
C PRO A 118 -1.06 28.25 1.26
N ARG A 119 -2.32 28.24 0.77
CA ARG A 119 -3.49 27.98 1.61
C ARG A 119 -3.45 26.54 2.13
N VAL A 120 -3.22 25.58 1.24
CA VAL A 120 -3.16 24.17 1.60
C VAL A 120 -1.98 23.88 2.55
N GLU A 121 -0.79 24.41 2.29
CA GLU A 121 0.37 24.24 3.18
C GLU A 121 0.13 24.74 4.61
N GLN A 122 -0.64 25.82 4.78
CA GLN A 122 -0.96 26.37 6.11
C GLN A 122 -1.96 25.53 6.91
N ALA A 123 -2.83 24.76 6.23
CA ALA A 123 -3.92 24.02 6.87
C ALA A 123 -3.75 22.50 6.87
N VAL A 124 -2.70 21.97 6.25
CA VAL A 124 -2.46 20.54 6.16
C VAL A 124 -1.60 20.07 7.33
N ASN A 125 -2.03 18.95 7.93
CA ASN A 125 -1.23 18.20 8.88
C ASN A 125 -0.76 16.91 8.22
N ASP A 126 0.42 16.43 8.63
CA ASP A 126 0.96 15.15 8.18
C ASP A 126 0.24 13.99 8.90
N ALA A 127 -0.56 13.23 8.15
CA ALA A 127 -1.36 12.10 8.64
C ALA A 127 -1.38 10.95 7.62
N ALA A 128 -0.25 10.75 6.94
CA ALA A 128 -0.08 9.69 5.96
C ALA A 128 -0.06 8.33 6.66
N HIS A 129 -0.71 7.34 6.03
CA HIS A 129 -0.74 5.97 6.53
C HIS A 129 0.12 5.05 5.65
N PHE A 130 1.13 4.44 6.26
CA PHE A 130 2.08 3.61 5.52
C PHE A 130 2.11 2.16 6.01
N THR A 131 2.49 1.27 5.10
CA THR A 131 2.82 -0.11 5.44
C THR A 131 4.34 -0.28 5.46
N PRO A 132 4.88 -1.30 6.17
CA PRO A 132 6.29 -1.66 6.09
C PRO A 132 6.80 -1.86 4.65
N PHE A 133 5.93 -2.27 3.72
CA PHE A 133 6.28 -2.42 2.31
C PHE A 133 6.56 -1.08 1.62
N HIS A 134 5.81 -0.02 1.95
CA HIS A 134 6.08 1.33 1.44
C HIS A 134 7.48 1.81 1.84
N TRP A 135 7.92 1.47 3.06
CA TRP A 135 9.26 1.80 3.55
C TRP A 135 10.34 1.07 2.75
N VAL A 136 10.20 -0.25 2.57
CA VAL A 136 11.17 -1.04 1.81
C VAL A 136 11.22 -0.60 0.35
N ASP A 137 10.09 -0.28 -0.27
CA ASP A 137 10.05 0.20 -1.65
C ASP A 137 10.78 1.54 -1.81
N ALA A 138 10.64 2.45 -0.84
CA ALA A 138 11.41 3.69 -0.82
C ALA A 138 12.92 3.46 -0.70
N LEU A 139 13.35 2.46 0.09
CA LEU A 139 14.76 2.05 0.20
C LEU A 139 15.29 1.45 -1.12
N LEU A 140 14.50 0.57 -1.76
CA LEU A 140 14.86 -0.05 -3.04
C LEU A 140 14.98 0.98 -4.17
N MET A 141 14.08 1.98 -4.20
CA MET A 141 14.17 3.11 -5.15
C MET A 141 15.26 4.13 -4.80
N GLY A 142 15.92 4.03 -3.63
CA GLY A 142 16.95 4.99 -3.22
C GLY A 142 16.43 6.36 -2.79
N LYS A 143 15.12 6.48 -2.50
CA LYS A 143 14.47 7.73 -2.09
C LYS A 143 14.62 7.91 -0.58
N SER A 144 15.82 8.26 -0.10
CA SER A 144 16.17 8.33 1.33
C SER A 144 15.27 9.26 2.15
N LYS A 145 14.98 10.47 1.65
CA LYS A 145 14.07 11.42 2.31
C LYS A 145 12.69 10.81 2.57
N ARG A 146 12.13 10.13 1.57
CA ARG A 146 10.84 9.42 1.67
C ARG A 146 10.94 8.24 2.64
N ALA A 147 12.00 7.45 2.58
CA ALA A 147 12.19 6.32 3.47
C ALA A 147 12.27 6.76 4.96
N LEU A 148 12.93 7.88 5.25
CA LEU A 148 12.97 8.45 6.60
C LEU A 148 11.61 8.95 7.08
N HIS A 149 10.88 9.66 6.20
CA HIS A 149 9.53 10.13 6.50
C HIS A 149 8.57 8.96 6.79
N ILE A 150 8.57 7.91 5.96
CA ILE A 150 7.77 6.70 6.19
C ILE A 150 8.15 6.03 7.52
N LEU A 151 9.45 5.93 7.82
CA LEU A 151 9.92 5.33 9.07
C LEU A 151 9.43 6.11 10.30
N GLN A 152 9.41 7.45 10.22
CA GLN A 152 8.87 8.30 11.28
C GLN A 152 7.37 8.08 11.46
N GLN A 153 6.59 7.99 10.38
CA GLN A 153 5.15 7.73 10.45
C GLN A 153 4.84 6.33 11.01
N LEU A 154 5.54 5.29 10.56
CA LEU A 154 5.39 3.93 11.11
C LEU A 154 5.68 3.88 12.62
N ARG A 155 6.62 4.71 13.10
CA ARG A 155 6.87 4.85 14.54
C ARG A 155 5.72 5.52 15.28
N LEU A 156 5.12 6.57 14.70
CA LEU A 156 3.96 7.27 15.30
C LEU A 156 2.72 6.37 15.34
N GLU A 157 2.56 5.48 14.35
CA GLU A 157 1.49 4.48 14.29
C GLU A 157 1.72 3.28 15.23
N GLY A 158 2.86 3.21 15.93
CA GLY A 158 3.17 2.11 16.84
C GLY A 158 3.49 0.79 16.12
N SER A 159 3.95 0.85 14.87
CA SER A 159 4.37 -0.35 14.14
C SER A 159 5.53 -1.06 14.86
N GLU A 160 5.41 -2.37 15.05
CA GLU A 160 6.44 -3.15 15.73
C GLU A 160 7.77 -3.15 14.94
N PRO A 161 8.90 -2.79 15.56
CA PRO A 161 10.22 -2.80 14.89
C PRO A 161 10.59 -4.18 14.32
N VAL A 162 10.16 -5.26 14.98
CA VAL A 162 10.41 -6.65 14.52
C VAL A 162 9.81 -6.89 13.13
N ILE A 163 8.60 -6.39 12.86
CA ILE A 163 7.95 -6.52 11.55
C ILE A 163 8.74 -5.77 10.48
N LEU A 164 9.25 -4.57 10.80
CA LEU A 164 10.09 -3.79 9.89
C LEU A 164 11.38 -4.54 9.54
N LEU A 165 12.08 -5.06 10.54
CA LEU A 165 13.31 -5.83 10.34
C LEU A 165 13.06 -7.06 9.46
N ARG A 166 12.00 -7.82 9.73
CA ARG A 166 11.67 -9.03 8.97
C ARG A 166 11.23 -8.73 7.55
N THR A 167 10.52 -7.63 7.33
CA THR A 167 10.12 -7.19 5.99
C THR A 167 11.35 -6.77 5.18
N LEU A 168 12.24 -5.97 5.75
CA LEU A 168 13.50 -5.57 5.11
C LEU A 168 14.43 -6.76 4.87
N GLN A 169 14.53 -7.69 5.83
CA GLN A 169 15.38 -8.88 5.73
C GLN A 169 15.07 -9.70 4.48
N ARG A 170 13.78 -9.95 4.20
CA ARG A 170 13.35 -10.75 3.05
C ARG A 170 13.87 -10.15 1.74
N GLU A 171 13.71 -8.84 1.55
CA GLU A 171 14.13 -8.15 0.33
C GLU A 171 15.65 -7.96 0.26
N LEU A 172 16.31 -7.69 1.39
CA LEU A 172 17.77 -7.53 1.44
C LEU A 172 18.50 -8.84 1.11
N LEU A 173 18.05 -9.96 1.66
CA LEU A 173 18.64 -11.27 1.36
C LEU A 173 18.36 -11.70 -0.09
N LEU A 174 17.18 -11.36 -0.62
CA LEU A 174 16.88 -11.55 -2.04
C LEU A 174 17.85 -10.75 -2.92
N LEU A 175 18.08 -9.46 -2.62
CA LEU A 175 19.07 -8.63 -3.34
C LEU A 175 20.48 -9.22 -3.30
N VAL A 176 20.94 -9.72 -2.14
CA VAL A 176 22.25 -10.37 -2.01
C VAL A 176 22.35 -11.58 -2.93
N ASN A 177 21.34 -12.44 -2.96
CA ASN A 177 21.32 -13.63 -3.79
C ASN A 177 21.29 -13.28 -5.28
N LEU A 178 20.45 -12.32 -5.67
CA LEU A 178 20.36 -11.84 -7.05
C LEU A 178 21.67 -11.21 -7.52
N LYS A 179 22.31 -10.35 -6.70
CA LYS A 179 23.59 -9.70 -7.05
C LYS A 179 24.74 -10.70 -7.19
N ARG A 180 24.73 -11.79 -6.42
CA ARG A 180 25.71 -12.89 -6.55
C ARG A 180 25.50 -13.68 -7.84
N GLN A 181 24.25 -14.01 -8.16
CA GLN A 181 23.92 -14.84 -9.31
C GLN A 181 23.91 -14.08 -10.63
N SER A 182 23.80 -12.74 -10.61
CA SER A 182 23.78 -11.91 -11.81
C SER A 182 25.07 -11.95 -12.62
N ALA A 183 26.17 -12.44 -12.04
CA ALA A 183 27.43 -12.66 -12.76
C ALA A 183 27.36 -13.85 -13.75
N HIS A 184 26.46 -14.81 -13.51
CA HIS A 184 26.40 -16.06 -14.28
C HIS A 184 25.07 -16.26 -15.00
N THR A 185 24.02 -15.54 -14.61
CA THR A 185 22.67 -15.73 -15.14
C THR A 185 22.01 -14.38 -15.41
N PRO A 186 21.35 -14.19 -16.56
CA PRO A 186 20.66 -12.95 -16.86
C PRO A 186 19.55 -12.68 -15.83
N LEU A 187 19.39 -11.41 -15.48
CA LEU A 187 18.53 -10.99 -14.38
C LEU A 187 17.06 -11.41 -14.55
N ARG A 188 16.56 -11.46 -15.78
CA ARG A 188 15.20 -11.91 -16.09
C ARG A 188 14.94 -13.35 -15.63
N ALA A 189 15.85 -14.27 -15.93
CA ALA A 189 15.73 -15.67 -15.52
C ALA A 189 15.84 -15.83 -14.00
N LEU A 190 16.65 -15.00 -13.34
CA LEU A 190 16.74 -14.97 -11.88
C LEU A 190 15.45 -14.50 -11.22
N PHE A 191 14.79 -13.47 -11.78
CA PHE A 191 13.49 -13.02 -11.29
C PHE A 191 12.42 -14.09 -11.42
N ASP A 192 12.41 -14.85 -12.52
CA ASP A 192 11.48 -15.98 -12.71
C ASP A 192 11.75 -17.09 -11.69
N LYS A 193 13.03 -17.47 -11.50
CA LYS A 193 13.46 -18.49 -10.53
C LYS A 193 13.06 -18.15 -9.09
N HIS A 194 13.21 -16.89 -8.70
CA HIS A 194 12.84 -16.40 -7.36
C HIS A 194 11.39 -15.95 -7.24
N ARG A 195 10.57 -16.12 -8.29
CA ARG A 195 9.15 -15.71 -8.35
C ARG A 195 8.93 -14.25 -7.94
N VAL A 196 9.83 -13.37 -8.37
CA VAL A 196 9.71 -11.93 -8.14
C VAL A 196 8.55 -11.40 -8.98
N TRP A 197 7.59 -10.76 -8.30
CA TRP A 197 6.42 -10.13 -8.92
C TRP A 197 6.83 -9.13 -9.99
N GLN A 198 6.11 -9.11 -11.11
CA GLN A 198 6.47 -8.30 -12.30
C GLN A 198 6.60 -6.81 -11.99
N ASN A 199 5.68 -6.26 -11.20
CA ASN A 199 5.68 -4.86 -10.75
C ASN A 199 6.93 -4.48 -9.92
N ARG A 200 7.59 -5.45 -9.28
CA ARG A 200 8.81 -5.23 -8.48
C ARG A 200 10.10 -5.39 -9.27
N ARG A 201 10.08 -6.01 -10.46
CA ARG A 201 11.31 -6.31 -11.23
C ARG A 201 12.08 -5.06 -11.63
N GLY A 202 11.39 -4.01 -12.06
CA GLY A 202 12.02 -2.73 -12.42
C GLY A 202 12.75 -2.10 -11.23
N MET A 203 12.04 -1.96 -10.12
CA MET A 203 12.57 -1.41 -8.87
C MET A 203 13.74 -2.25 -8.32
N MET A 204 13.62 -3.58 -8.36
CA MET A 204 14.70 -4.50 -7.97
C MET A 204 15.92 -4.39 -8.88
N GLY A 205 15.72 -4.26 -10.19
CA GLY A 205 16.81 -4.05 -11.14
C GLY A 205 17.56 -2.75 -10.88
N GLU A 206 16.85 -1.66 -10.61
CA GLU A 206 17.44 -0.37 -10.26
C GLU A 206 18.26 -0.46 -8.96
N ALA A 207 17.69 -1.10 -7.93
CA ALA A 207 18.39 -1.35 -6.66
C ALA A 207 19.67 -2.18 -6.88
N LEU A 208 19.61 -3.24 -7.69
CA LEU A 208 20.76 -4.08 -8.00
C LEU A 208 21.84 -3.32 -8.76
N ASN A 209 21.48 -2.42 -9.68
CA ASN A 209 22.46 -1.62 -10.41
C ASN A 209 23.14 -0.60 -9.49
N ARG A 210 22.37 0.03 -8.59
CA ARG A 210 22.86 1.06 -7.66
C ARG A 210 23.69 0.51 -6.51
N LEU A 211 23.35 -0.67 -5.99
CA LEU A 211 23.99 -1.25 -4.80
C LEU A 211 25.14 -2.19 -5.17
N SER A 212 26.30 -1.93 -4.57
CA SER A 212 27.47 -2.79 -4.67
C SER A 212 27.40 -3.98 -3.69
N GLN A 213 28.14 -5.04 -3.99
CA GLN A 213 28.21 -6.22 -3.11
C GLN A 213 28.74 -5.90 -1.68
N PRO A 214 29.75 -5.01 -1.50
CA PRO A 214 30.17 -4.56 -0.17
C PRO A 214 29.07 -3.82 0.59
N GLN A 215 28.29 -2.95 -0.08
CA GLN A 215 27.18 -2.22 0.55
C GLN A 215 26.07 -3.16 1.01
N LEU A 216 25.71 -4.15 0.19
CA LEU A 216 24.72 -5.16 0.59
C LEU A 216 25.21 -5.97 1.80
N ARG A 217 26.50 -6.32 1.85
CA ARG A 217 27.09 -6.99 3.01
C ARG A 217 27.04 -6.12 4.27
N GLN A 218 27.40 -4.83 4.16
CA GLN A 218 27.29 -3.89 5.28
C GLN A 218 25.84 -3.74 5.77
N ALA A 219 24.87 -3.65 4.86
CA ALA A 219 23.46 -3.57 5.21
C ALA A 219 23.01 -4.82 6.00
N VAL A 220 23.44 -6.02 5.60
CA VAL A 220 23.15 -7.26 6.35
C VAL A 220 23.79 -7.24 7.74
N GLN A 221 25.02 -6.74 7.86
CA GLN A 221 25.69 -6.60 9.17
C GLN A 221 24.94 -5.63 10.09
N LEU A 222 24.51 -4.48 9.57
CA LEU A 222 23.72 -3.51 10.33
C LEU A 222 22.38 -4.11 10.76
N LEU A 223 21.67 -4.78 9.84
CA LEU A 223 20.42 -5.47 10.15
C LEU A 223 20.60 -6.51 11.26
N THR A 224 21.70 -7.27 11.22
CA THR A 224 22.03 -8.28 12.22
C THR A 224 22.30 -7.65 13.59
N ARG A 225 23.07 -6.55 13.63
CA ARG A 225 23.31 -5.80 14.88
C ARG A 225 22.02 -5.28 15.48
N THR A 226 21.16 -4.67 14.66
CA THR A 226 19.85 -4.17 15.10
C THR A 226 18.96 -5.30 15.61
N GLU A 227 18.91 -6.45 14.94
CA GLU A 227 18.13 -7.61 15.38
C GLU A 227 18.64 -8.20 16.72
N LEU A 228 19.97 -8.27 16.91
CA LEU A 228 20.56 -8.75 18.16
C LEU A 228 20.27 -7.77 19.30
N THR A 229 20.56 -6.49 19.13
CA THR A 229 20.24 -5.45 20.13
C THR A 229 18.75 -5.44 20.45
N LEU A 230 17.87 -5.58 19.44
CA LEU A 230 16.41 -5.66 19.61
C LEU A 230 15.95 -6.83 20.49
N LYS A 231 16.77 -7.89 20.63
CA LYS A 231 16.36 -9.13 21.31
C LYS A 231 17.19 -9.49 22.54
N GLN A 232 18.38 -8.90 22.68
CA GLN A 232 19.33 -9.22 23.74
C GLN A 232 19.44 -8.09 24.77
N ASP A 233 19.35 -6.83 24.35
CA ASP A 233 19.57 -5.66 25.22
C ASP A 233 18.27 -5.18 25.92
N TYR A 234 17.19 -5.96 25.83
CA TYR A 234 15.92 -5.72 26.53
C TYR A 234 15.97 -6.42 27.90
N GLY A 235 16.87 -5.92 28.74
CA GLY A 235 16.87 -6.15 30.19
C GLY A 235 16.17 -5.01 30.92
#